data_AF-A0A7X8J4D2-F1
#
_entry.id   AF-A0A7X8J4D2-F1
#
_cell.length_a   1.000
_cell.length_b   1.000
_cell.length_c   1.000
_cell.angle_alpha   90.00
_cell.angle_beta   90.00
_cell.angle_gamma   90.00
#
_symmetry.space_group_name_H-M   'P 1'
#
loop_
_entity.id
_entity.type
_entity.pdbx_description
1 polymer ?
#
loop_
_entity_poly.entity_id
_entity_poly.type
_entity_poly.pdbx_seq_one_letter_code
_entity_poly.pdbx_strand_id
1 'polypeptide(L)' 'QFRIRQNFAKSFIGFKTRILSKITALTLIQYLNKFVFNRPINKLKVNLF' A
#
# COMPACT_ATOMS: atom_id res chain seq x y z
N GLN A 1 -30.88 14.33 2.35
CA GLN A 1 -29.73 14.74 1.49
C GLN A 1 -28.36 14.66 2.19
N PHE A 2 -28.18 15.19 3.41
CA PHE A 2 -26.87 15.24 4.11
C PHE A 2 -26.22 13.87 4.40
N ARG A 3 -27.01 12.85 4.75
CA ARG A 3 -26.52 11.49 5.05
C ARG A 3 -25.80 10.83 3.88
N ILE A 4 -26.22 11.09 2.65
CA ILE A 4 -25.61 10.51 1.43
C ILE A 4 -24.19 11.06 1.23
N ARG A 5 -23.98 12.37 1.46
CA ARG A 5 -22.66 13.00 1.36
C ARG A 5 -21.67 12.46 2.41
N GLN A 6 -22.15 12.20 3.63
CA GLN A 6 -21.32 11.60 4.69
C GLN A 6 -20.94 10.16 4.36
N ASN A 7 -21.88 9.36 3.86
CA ASN A 7 -21.60 7.98 3.43
C ASN A 7 -20.59 7.94 2.28
N PHE A 8 -20.71 8.85 1.31
CA PHE A 8 -19.75 8.95 0.21
C PHE A 8 -18.34 9.33 0.71
N ALA A 9 -18.22 10.29 1.61
CA ALA A 9 -16.95 10.65 2.23
C ALA A 9 -16.31 9.46 2.98
N LYS A 10 -17.11 8.69 3.73
CA LYS A 10 -16.65 7.48 4.42
C LYS A 10 -16.13 6.41 3.46
N SER A 11 -16.85 6.15 2.36
CA SER A 11 -16.42 5.22 1.31
C SER A 11 -15.14 5.69 0.61
N PHE A 12 -15.02 6.99 0.35
CA PHE A 12 -13.82 7.57 -0.27
C PHE A 12 -12.58 7.44 0.61
N ILE A 13 -12.71 7.68 1.93
CA ILE A 13 -11.62 7.47 2.89
C ILE A 13 -11.16 6.01 2.86
N GLY A 14 -12.10 5.05 2.93
CA GLY A 14 -11.76 3.62 2.84
C GLY A 14 -11.07 3.25 1.54
N PHE A 15 -11.50 3.83 0.41
CA PHE A 15 -10.88 3.66 -0.89
C PHE A 15 -9.44 4.19 -0.94
N LYS A 16 -9.21 5.43 -0.49
CA LYS A 16 -7.87 6.03 -0.38
C LYS A 16 -6.95 5.16 0.47
N THR A 17 -7.42 4.71 1.63
CA THR A 17 -6.63 3.86 2.53
C THR A 17 -6.25 2.54 1.87
N ARG A 18 -7.15 1.91 1.12
CA ARG A 18 -6.87 0.64 0.43
C ARG A 18 -5.84 0.78 -0.68
N ILE A 19 -5.88 1.86 -1.46
CA ILE A 19 -4.87 2.14 -2.49
C ILE A 19 -3.53 2.43 -1.83
N LEU A 20 -3.52 3.30 -0.82
CA LEU A 20 -2.31 3.70 -0.13
C LEU A 20 -1.63 2.49 0.51
N SER A 21 -2.36 1.62 1.22
CA SER A 21 -1.77 0.43 1.86
C SER A 21 -1.13 -0.50 0.83
N LYS A 22 -1.72 -0.68 -0.36
CA LYS A 22 -1.15 -1.51 -1.44
C LYS A 22 0.14 -0.92 -1.97
N ILE A 23 0.17 0.39 -2.23
CA ILE A 23 1.38 1.09 -2.69
C ILE A 23 2.47 1.01 -1.62
N THR A 24 2.15 1.33 -0.36
CA THR A 24 3.10 1.28 0.75
C THR A 24 3.66 -0.11 0.98
N ALA A 25 2.86 -1.17 0.88
CA ALA A 25 3.35 -2.54 1.00
C ALA A 25 4.33 -2.89 -0.13
N LEU A 26 4.02 -2.52 -1.38
CA LEU A 26 4.89 -2.74 -2.53
C LEU A 26 6.19 -1.94 -2.43
N THR A 27 6.13 -0.68 -2.01
CA THR A 27 7.33 0.15 -1.85
C THR A 27 8.20 -0.34 -0.70
N LEU A 28 7.61 -0.78 0.41
CA LEU A 28 8.34 -1.33 1.54
C LEU A 28 9.10 -2.61 1.17
N ILE A 29 8.46 -3.54 0.45
CA ILE A 29 9.12 -4.78 0.00
C ILE A 29 10.29 -4.46 -0.95
N GLN A 30 10.07 -3.55 -1.89
CA GLN A 30 11.10 -3.08 -2.82
C GLN A 30 12.27 -2.40 -2.10
N TYR A 31 11.97 -1.58 -1.11
CA TYR A 31 12.96 -0.94 -0.26
C TYR A 31 13.80 -1.97 0.50
N LEU A 32 13.16 -2.91 1.20
CA LEU A 32 13.88 -3.95 1.95
C LEU A 32 14.79 -4.77 1.02
N ASN A 33 14.31 -5.16 -0.16
CA ASN A 33 15.13 -5.85 -1.14
C ASN A 33 16.39 -5.09 -1.50
N LYS A 34 16.25 -3.81 -1.86
CA LYS A 34 17.38 -3.03 -2.39
C LYS A 34 18.34 -2.59 -1.29
N PHE A 35 17.82 -2.15 -0.15
CA PHE A 35 18.63 -1.50 0.89
C PHE A 35 19.08 -2.45 2.00
N VAL A 36 18.29 -3.46 2.36
CA VAL A 36 18.64 -4.41 3.43
C VAL A 36 19.32 -5.65 2.85
N PHE A 37 18.78 -6.21 1.77
CA PHE A 37 19.28 -7.47 1.19
C PHE A 37 20.19 -7.29 -0.04
N ASN A 38 20.38 -6.06 -0.52
CA ASN A 38 21.12 -5.73 -1.75
C ASN A 38 20.67 -6.55 -3.00
N ARG A 39 19.39 -6.91 -3.05
CA ARG A 39 18.73 -7.65 -4.14
C ARG A 39 18.12 -6.67 -5.15
N PRO A 40 17.89 -7.10 -6.40
CA PRO A 40 17.23 -6.26 -7.38
C PRO A 40 15.76 -6.00 -7.00
N ILE A 41 15.29 -4.79 -7.27
CA ILE A 41 14.02 -4.23 -6.77
C ILE A 41 12.78 -5.01 -7.25
N ASN A 42 12.88 -5.64 -8.42
CA ASN A 42 11.82 -6.38 -9.10
C ASN A 42 11.46 -7.73 -8.45
N LYS A 43 12.16 -8.15 -7.38
CA LYS A 43 11.86 -9.39 -6.65
C LYS A 43 10.77 -9.18 -5.58
N LEU A 44 9.52 -9.04 -5.99
CA LEU A 44 8.40 -8.83 -5.05
C LEU A 44 8.13 -10.03 -4.10
N LYS A 45 8.48 -11.25 -4.52
CA LYS A 45 8.46 -12.42 -3.64
C LYS A 45 9.77 -12.47 -2.88
N VAL A 46 9.77 -11.93 -1.67
CA VAL A 46 10.93 -11.92 -0.77
C VAL A 46 10.68 -12.92 0.34
N ASN A 47 11.57 -13.89 0.48
CA ASN A 47 11.64 -14.68 1.69
C ASN A 47 12.35 -13.82 2.74
N LEU A 48 11.58 -13.29 3.69
CA LEU A 48 12.06 -12.42 4.78
C LEU A 48 12.66 -13.23 5.95
N PHE A 49 12.48 -14.55 5.96
CA PHE A 49 12.88 -15.48 7.02
C PHE A 49 13.82 -16.56 6.48
#